data_AF-G0LY66-F1
#
_entry.id   AF-G0LY66-F1
#
_cell.length_a   1.000
_cell.length_b   1.000
_cell.length_c   1.000
_cell.angle_alpha   90.00
_cell.angle_beta   90.00
_cell.angle_gamma   90.00
#
_symmetry.space_group_name_H-M   'P 1'
#
loop_
_entity.id
_entity.type
_entity.pdbx_description
1 polymer ?
#
loop_
_entity_poly.entity_id
_entity_poly.type
_entity_poly.pdbx_seq_one_letter_code
_entity_poly.pdbx_strand_id
1 'polypeptide(L)' 'TIRLTIDLDPALREGMEVGPSLAVNGTCLTVETEQPGRLTVTLMPHTYHLTTFKDLPVGDLVN' A
#
# COMPACT_ATOMS: atom_id res chain seq x y z
N THR A 1 9.60 -10.95 -3.06
CA THR A 1 8.38 -10.15 -2.77
C THR A 1 8.78 -8.69 -2.68
N ILE A 2 7.91 -7.77 -3.06
CA ILE A 2 8.20 -6.32 -3.09
C ILE A 2 7.43 -5.68 -1.93
N ARG A 3 8.10 -4.85 -1.13
CA ARG A 3 7.44 -4.12 -0.04
C ARG A 3 7.15 -2.70 -0.49
N LEU A 4 5.90 -2.29 -0.30
CA LEU A 4 5.46 -0.92 -0.50
C LEU A 4 5.11 -0.30 0.84
N THR A 5 5.62 0.90 1.05
CA THR A 5 5.34 1.70 2.24
C THR A 5 4.54 2.91 1.80
N ILE A 6 3.37 3.09 2.40
CA ILE A 6 2.39 4.11 2.03
C ILE A 6 2.27 5.05 3.23
N ASP A 7 2.55 6.32 3.01
CA ASP A 7 2.31 7.37 4.00
C ASP A 7 0.84 7.80 3.93
N LEU A 8 0.17 7.81 5.08
CA LEU A 8 -1.25 8.10 5.19
C LEU A 8 -1.48 9.54 5.63
N ASP A 9 -2.41 10.20 4.94
CA ASP A 9 -3.02 11.43 5.41
C ASP A 9 -3.71 11.17 6.77
N PRO A 10 -3.55 12.06 7.77
CA PRO A 10 -4.27 11.97 9.05
C PRO A 10 -5.77 11.68 8.93
N ALA A 11 -6.44 12.16 7.89
CA ALA A 11 -7.86 11.93 7.66
C ALA A 11 -8.21 10.47 7.29
N LEU A 12 -7.25 9.68 6.81
CA LEU A 12 -7.43 8.29 6.36
C LEU A 12 -6.95 7.25 7.38
N ARG A 13 -6.54 7.68 8.58
CA ARG A 13 -6.01 6.78 9.62
C ARG A 13 -7.08 5.97 10.33
N GLU A 14 -8.34 6.42 10.28
CA GLU A 14 -9.43 5.77 10.99
C GLU A 14 -9.83 4.46 10.29
N GLY A 15 -9.78 3.33 11.01
CA GLY A 15 -10.14 2.01 10.48
C GLY A 15 -9.02 1.29 9.71
N MET A 16 -7.80 1.80 9.73
CA MET A 16 -6.62 1.05 9.31
C MET A 16 -6.19 0.16 10.47
N GLU A 17 -6.12 -1.15 10.22
CA GLU A 17 -5.60 -2.14 11.17
C GLU A 17 -4.66 -3.09 10.40
N VAL A 18 -3.93 -3.95 11.10
CA VAL A 18 -3.15 -5.04 10.49
C VAL A 18 -4.06 -6.23 10.18
N GLY A 19 -3.96 -6.79 8.97
CA GLY A 19 -4.82 -7.89 8.51
C GLY A 19 -5.98 -7.55 7.55
N PRO A 20 -6.64 -6.38 7.56
CA PRO A 20 -7.59 -6.02 6.53
C PRO A 20 -6.89 -5.78 5.18
N SER A 21 -7.70 -5.86 4.12
CA SER A 21 -7.25 -5.58 2.76
C SER A 21 -7.48 -4.10 2.44
N LEU A 22 -6.45 -3.42 1.94
CA LEU A 22 -6.48 -2.05 1.45
C LEU A 22 -6.46 -2.07 -0.08
N ALA A 23 -7.33 -1.29 -0.70
CA ALA A 23 -7.26 -1.05 -2.14
C ALA A 23 -6.29 0.10 -2.39
N VAL A 24 -5.24 -0.14 -3.17
CA VAL A 24 -4.29 0.89 -3.61
C VAL A 24 -4.26 0.91 -5.13
N ASN A 25 -4.64 2.03 -5.73
CA ASN A 25 -4.85 2.17 -7.18
C ASN A 25 -5.72 1.03 -7.75
N GLY A 26 -6.76 0.63 -7.00
CA GLY A 26 -7.67 -0.47 -7.37
C GLY A 26 -7.10 -1.88 -7.18
N THR A 27 -5.89 -2.03 -6.65
CA THR A 27 -5.29 -3.33 -6.33
C THR A 27 -5.53 -3.67 -4.87
N CYS A 28 -6.13 -4.83 -4.61
CA CYS A 28 -6.34 -5.34 -3.26
C CYS A 28 -5.01 -5.84 -2.68
N LEU A 29 -4.58 -5.24 -1.56
CA LEU A 29 -3.32 -5.53 -0.87
C LEU A 29 -3.57 -5.78 0.61
N THR A 30 -2.90 -6.77 1.19
CA THR A 30 -3.00 -7.05 2.63
C THR A 30 -1.99 -6.22 3.42
N VAL A 31 -2.45 -5.54 4.46
CA VAL A 31 -1.59 -4.80 5.41
C VAL A 31 -0.78 -5.78 6.23
N GLU A 32 0.55 -5.70 6.10
CA GLU A 32 1.50 -6.54 6.83
C GLU A 32 1.90 -5.89 8.17
N THR A 33 2.16 -4.57 8.13
CA THR A 33 2.45 -3.79 9.34
C THR A 33 1.83 -2.41 9.26
N GLU A 34 1.47 -1.90 10.42
CA GLU A 34 0.96 -0.55 10.61
C GLU A 34 1.87 0.20 11.59
N GLN A 35 2.15 1.46 11.25
CA GLN A 35 2.83 2.43 12.09
C GLN A 35 2.02 3.73 12.07
N PRO A 36 2.20 4.64 13.06
CA PRO A 36 1.49 5.91 13.08
C PRO A 36 1.70 6.71 11.79
N GLY A 37 0.66 6.79 10.95
CA GLY A 37 0.69 7.51 9.67
C GLY A 37 1.35 6.76 8.51
N ARG A 38 1.61 5.46 8.64
CA ARG A 38 2.27 4.68 7.61
C ARG A 38 1.85 3.21 7.61
N LEU A 39 1.59 2.67 6.44
CA LEU A 39 1.31 1.24 6.25
C LEU A 39 2.38 0.59 5.41
N THR A 40 2.64 -0.68 5.69
CA THR A 40 3.46 -1.52 4.82
C THR A 40 2.64 -2.69 4.31
N VAL A 41 2.70 -2.88 3.01
CA VAL A 41 2.03 -3.95 2.27
C VAL A 41 3.06 -4.72 1.46
N THR A 42 2.81 -6.01 1.25
CA THR A 42 3.68 -6.88 0.46
C THR A 42 3.00 -7.27 -0.85
N LEU A 43 3.68 -7.04 -1.96
CA LEU A 43 3.23 -7.37 -3.31
C LEU A 43 4.01 -8.55 -3.86
N MET A 44 3.29 -9.41 -4.58
CA MET A 44 3.92 -10.43 -5.41
C MET A 44 4.56 -9.78 -6.65
N PRO A 45 5.72 -10.27 -7.11
CA PRO A 45 6.37 -9.72 -8.31
C PRO A 45 5.45 -9.69 -9.54
N HIS A 46 4.60 -10.71 -9.69
CA HIS A 46 3.62 -10.77 -10.77
C HIS A 46 2.64 -9.58 -10.75
N THR A 47 2.09 -9.24 -9.57
CA THR A 47 1.22 -8.06 -9.39
C THR A 47 1.97 -6.78 -9.71
N TYR A 48 3.20 -6.62 -9.19
CA TYR A 48 4.02 -5.44 -9.45
C TYR A 48 4.26 -5.20 -10.95
N HIS A 49 4.56 -6.25 -11.72
CA HIS A 49 4.83 -6.12 -13.15
C HIS A 49 3.56 -5.87 -14.00
N LEU A 50 2.40 -6.32 -13.53
CA LEU A 50 1.12 -6.20 -14.23
C LEU A 50 0.28 -4.98 -13.82
N THR A 51 0.71 -4.23 -12.82
CA THR A 51 0.01 -3.03 -12.31
C THR A 51 0.86 -1.79 -12.52
N THR A 52 0.32 -0.63 -12.16
CA THR A 52 1.01 0.67 -12.26
C THR A 52 2.18 0.81 -11.27
N PHE A 53 2.30 -0.07 -10.27
CA PHE A 53 3.33 0.03 -9.23
C PHE A 53 4.77 -0.04 -9.75
N LYS A 54 5.03 -0.63 -10.92
CA LYS A 54 6.37 -0.67 -11.51
C LYS A 54 6.87 0.68 -12.04
N ASP A 55 5.93 1.57 -12.36
CA ASP A 55 6.20 2.86 -12.98
C ASP A 55 6.08 4.01 -11.96
N LEU A 56 5.64 3.72 -10.73
CA LEU A 56 5.48 4.70 -9.65
C LEU A 56 6.82 4.97 -8.95
N PRO A 57 7.31 6.22 -8.95
CA PRO A 57 8.47 6.59 -8.14
C PRO A 57 8.11 6.67 -6.65
N VAL A 58 9.14 6.58 -5.79
CA VAL A 58 8.97 6.80 -4.36
C VAL A 58 8.48 8.23 -4.10
N GLY A 59 7.42 8.36 -3.30
CA GLY A 59 6.80 9.64 -2.97
C GLY A 59 5.65 10.05 -3.89
N ASP A 60 5.33 9.24 -4.91
CA ASP A 60 4.18 9.49 -5.75
C ASP A 60 2.86 9.21 -5.02
N LEU A 61 1.81 9.93 -5.41
CA LEU A 61 0.50 9.76 -4.80
C LEU A 61 -0.21 8.52 -5.35
N VAL A 62 -0.92 7.83 -4.46
CA VAL A 62 -1.75 6.67 -4.78
C VAL A 62 -3.15 6.88 -4.22
N ASN A 63 -4.15 6.28 -4.88
CA ASN A 63 -5.53 6.27 -4.38
C ASN A 63 -5.80 5.04 -3.53
#